data_AF-A0A655HSS9-F1
#
_entry.id   AF-A0A655HSS9-F1
#
_cell.length_a   1.000
_cell.length_b   1.000
_cell.length_c   1.000
_cell.angle_alpha   90.00
_cell.angle_beta   90.00
_cell.angle_gamma   90.00
#
_symmetry.space_group_name_H-M   'P 1'
#
loop_
_entity.id
_entity.type
_entity.pdbx_description
1 polymer ?
#
loop_
_entity_poly.entity_id
_entity_poly.type
_entity_poly.pdbx_seq_one_letter_code
_entity_poly.pdbx_strand_id
1 'polypeptide(L)'
;MNRTVVVELDTSGTIDVAAERRRLEKELAGAQKELASTAAKLANADFLAKAPDAVIAKIRDRQRVAQQETERITTRLAALQ
;
A
#
# COMPACT_ATOMS: atom_id res chain seq x y z
N MET A 1 -45.13 4.00 -9.59
CA MET A 1 -44.72 3.65 -8.21
C MET A 1 -43.33 3.04 -8.28
N ASN A 2 -42.29 3.83 -8.02
CA ASN A 2 -40.91 3.35 -8.04
C ASN A 2 -40.64 2.59 -6.74
N ARG A 3 -40.64 1.25 -6.81
CA ARG A 3 -40.20 0.40 -5.71
C ARG A 3 -38.67 0.46 -5.66
N THR A 4 -38.14 1.28 -4.75
CA THR A 4 -36.73 1.20 -4.36
C THR A 4 -36.53 -0.14 -3.65
N VAL A 5 -35.78 -1.04 -4.28
CA VAL A 5 -35.34 -2.29 -3.67
C VAL A 5 -34.17 -1.95 -2.75
N VAL A 6 -34.39 -2.04 -1.45
CA VAL A 6 -33.31 -1.95 -0.47
C VAL A 6 -32.62 -3.31 -0.43
N VAL A 7 -31.42 -3.37 -0.99
CA VAL A 7 -30.54 -4.54 -0.91
C VAL A 7 -29.71 -4.39 0.35
N GLU A 8 -30.16 -4.99 1.44
CA GLU A 8 -29.31 -5.22 2.61
C GLU A 8 -28.50 -6.50 2.35
N LEU A 9 -27.25 -6.32 1.91
CA LEU A 9 -26.29 -7.40 1.78
C LEU A 9 -25.73 -7.69 3.19
N ASP A 10 -26.29 -8.69 3.86
CA ASP A 10 -25.69 -9.25 5.07
C ASP A 10 -24.36 -9.92 4.70
N THR A 11 -23.24 -9.23 4.98
CA THR A 11 -21.88 -9.72 4.71
C THR A 11 -21.29 -10.50 5.88
N SER A 12 -22.07 -10.73 6.94
CA SER A 12 -21.61 -11.43 8.15
C SER A 12 -21.23 -12.90 7.91
N GLY A 13 -21.58 -13.48 6.75
CA GLY A 13 -21.23 -14.86 6.37
C GLY A 13 -20.43 -15.06 5.07
N THR A 14 -19.97 -14.01 4.36
CA THR A 14 -19.42 -14.17 2.99
C THR A 14 -18.15 -13.38 2.68
N ILE A 15 -17.70 -12.48 3.54
CA ILE A 15 -16.34 -11.91 3.42
C ILE A 15 -15.41 -12.89 4.13
N ASP A 16 -14.66 -13.67 3.36
CA ASP A 16 -13.52 -14.40 3.90
C ASP A 16 -12.48 -13.37 4.35
N VAL A 17 -12.61 -12.91 5.59
CA VAL A 17 -11.70 -11.95 6.23
C VAL A 17 -10.27 -12.50 6.23
N ALA A 18 -10.10 -13.83 6.31
CA ALA A 18 -8.80 -14.45 6.19
C ALA A 18 -8.23 -14.33 4.76
N ALA A 19 -9.05 -14.47 3.72
CA ALA A 19 -8.63 -14.23 2.34
C ALA A 19 -8.34 -12.76 2.06
N GLU A 20 -9.18 -11.82 2.53
CA GLU A 20 -8.93 -10.38 2.35
C GLU A 20 -7.69 -9.95 3.14
N ARG A 21 -7.49 -10.47 4.36
CA ARG A 21 -6.26 -10.27 5.14
C ARG A 21 -5.04 -10.77 4.36
N ARG A 22 -5.07 -12.00 3.84
CA ARG A 22 -3.97 -12.56 3.03
C ARG A 22 -3.70 -11.73 1.78
N ARG A 23 -4.74 -11.21 1.12
CA ARG A 23 -4.60 -10.33 -0.04
C ARG A 23 -3.90 -9.02 0.36
N LEU A 24 -4.37 -8.38 1.42
CA LEU A 24 -3.78 -7.13 1.91
C LEU A 24 -2.35 -7.34 2.45
N GLU A 25 -2.04 -8.45 3.10
CA GLU A 25 -0.67 -8.82 3.50
C GLU A 25 0.25 -8.97 2.29
N LYS A 26 -0.25 -9.57 1.20
CA LYS A 26 0.50 -9.67 -0.05
C LYS A 26 0.72 -8.31 -0.72
N GLU A 27 -0.31 -7.45 -0.73
CA GLU A 27 -0.19 -6.07 -1.21
C GLU A 27 0.80 -5.26 -0.35
N LEU A 28 0.74 -5.42 0.98
CA LEU A 28 1.65 -4.81 1.94
C LEU A 28 3.10 -5.23 1.68
N ALA A 29 3.35 -6.52 1.48
CA ALA A 29 4.67 -7.03 1.16
C ALA A 29 5.22 -6.44 -0.15
N GLY A 30 4.35 -6.22 -1.15
CA GLY A 30 4.71 -5.53 -2.39
C GLY A 30 5.12 -4.08 -2.15
N ALA A 31 4.30 -3.32 -1.40
CA ALA A 31 4.58 -1.92 -1.07
C ALA A 31 5.85 -1.76 -0.21
N GLN A 32 6.04 -2.64 0.78
CA GLN A 32 7.24 -2.68 1.61
C GLN A 32 8.50 -2.99 0.81
N LYS A 33 8.42 -3.89 -0.17
CA LYS A 33 9.56 -4.19 -1.05
C LYS A 33 9.95 -2.99 -1.91
N GLU A 34 8.98 -2.26 -2.45
CA GLU A 34 9.25 -1.03 -3.22
C GLU A 34 9.82 0.07 -2.32
N LEU A 35 9.31 0.20 -1.10
CA LEU A 35 9.85 1.11 -0.10
C LEU A 35 11.30 0.77 0.26
N ALA A 36 11.62 -0.50 0.51
CA ALA A 36 12.96 -0.95 0.81
C ALA A 36 13.93 -0.70 -0.37
N SER A 37 13.48 -0.96 -1.59
CA SER A 37 14.26 -0.72 -2.82
C SER A 37 14.58 0.78 -3.02
N THR A 38 13.59 1.65 -2.81
CA THR A 38 13.78 3.11 -2.90
C THR A 38 14.64 3.65 -1.76
N ALA A 39 14.43 3.18 -0.53
CA ALA A 39 15.24 3.53 0.62
C ALA A 39 16.71 3.11 0.44
N ALA A 40 16.97 1.90 -0.08
CA ALA A 40 18.34 1.45 -0.36
C ALA A 40 19.06 2.33 -1.37
N LYS A 41 18.36 2.79 -2.42
CA LYS A 41 18.91 3.74 -3.39
C LYS A 41 19.23 5.10 -2.77
N LEU A 42 18.37 5.58 -1.87
CA LEU A 42 18.56 6.86 -1.18
C LEU A 42 19.57 6.79 -0.03
N ALA A 43 19.81 5.61 0.55
CA ALA A 43 20.86 5.40 1.54
C ALA A 43 22.26 5.29 0.91
N ASN A 44 22.34 5.00 -0.39
CA ASN A 44 23.61 4.93 -1.10
C ASN A 44 24.13 6.34 -1.42
N ALA A 45 25.14 6.77 -0.67
CA ALA A 45 25.78 8.08 -0.85
C ALA A 45 26.41 8.26 -2.25
N ASP A 46 26.94 7.20 -2.87
CA ASP A 46 27.49 7.27 -4.22
C ASP A 46 26.40 7.53 -5.26
N PHE A 47 25.21 6.97 -5.04
CA PHE A 47 24.06 7.23 -5.88
C PHE A 47 23.59 8.68 -5.71
N LEU A 48 23.48 9.18 -4.48
CA LEU A 48 23.11 10.57 -4.23
C LEU A 48 24.12 11.58 -4.79
N ALA A 49 25.41 11.24 -4.78
CA ALA A 49 26.46 12.13 -5.28
C ALA A 49 26.53 12.18 -6.82
N LYS A 50 26.13 11.11 -7.51
CA LYS A 50 26.27 10.99 -8.97
C LYS A 50 24.94 11.09 -9.72
N ALA A 51 23.82 10.85 -9.06
CA ALA A 51 22.51 10.90 -9.71
C ALA A 51 22.03 12.34 -9.90
N PRO A 52 21.36 12.66 -11.01
CA PRO A 52 20.71 13.95 -11.19
C PRO A 52 19.62 14.20 -10.13
N ASP A 53 19.47 15.46 -9.69
CA ASP A 53 18.47 15.85 -8.70
C ASP A 53 17.05 15.43 -9.08
N ALA A 54 16.70 15.48 -10.37
CA ALA A 54 15.41 15.02 -10.87
C ALA A 54 15.16 13.52 -10.61
N VAL A 55 16.21 12.69 -10.67
CA VAL A 55 16.13 11.25 -10.38
C VAL A 55 15.99 11.03 -8.88
N ILE A 56 16.75 11.76 -8.06
CA ILE A 56 16.68 11.68 -6.60
C ILE A 56 15.28 12.11 -6.12
N ALA A 57 14.76 13.24 -6.63
CA ALA A 57 13.43 13.73 -6.33
C ALA A 57 12.35 12.70 -6.71
N LYS A 58 12.45 12.08 -7.89
CA LYS A 58 11.53 11.02 -8.33
C LYS A 58 11.56 9.79 -7.43
N ILE A 59 12.74 9.38 -6.96
CA ILE A 59 12.86 8.23 -6.05
C ILE A 59 12.32 8.57 -4.66
N ARG A 60 12.56 9.78 -4.15
CA ARG A 60 11.97 10.27 -2.90
C ARG A 60 10.45 10.30 -2.98
N ASP A 61 9.89 10.77 -4.10
CA ASP A 61 8.44 10.77 -4.28
C ASP A 61 7.88 9.34 -4.33
N ARG A 62 8.55 8.41 -5.03
CA ARG A 62 8.18 6.99 -5.00
C ARG A 62 8.26 6.39 -3.60
N GLN A 63 9.30 6.71 -2.83
CA GLN A 63 9.43 6.26 -1.45
C GLN A 63 8.25 6.77 -0.60
N ARG A 64 7.90 8.04 -0.75
CA ARG A 64 6.76 8.65 -0.06
C ARG A 64 5.44 7.98 -0.41
N VAL A 65 5.19 7.72 -1.69
CA VAL A 65 3.98 7.01 -2.14
C VAL A 65 3.96 5.59 -1.61
N ALA A 66 5.07 4.85 -1.69
CA ALA A 66 5.15 3.49 -1.14
C ALA A 66 4.94 3.46 0.39
N GLN A 67 5.39 4.47 1.11
CA GLN A 67 5.16 4.63 2.54
C GLN A 67 3.67 4.87 2.84
N GLN A 68 3.04 5.78 2.11
CA GLN A 68 1.60 6.07 2.25
C GLN A 68 0.75 4.84 1.94
N GLU A 69 1.10 4.08 0.89
CA GLU A 69 0.41 2.84 0.54
C GLU A 69 0.58 1.77 1.63
N THR A 70 1.80 1.62 2.16
CA THR A 70 2.09 0.72 3.28
C THR A 70 1.23 1.07 4.49
N GLU A 71 1.23 2.34 4.92
CA GLU A 71 0.42 2.82 6.05
C GLU A 71 -1.08 2.62 5.83
N ARG A 72 -1.58 2.88 4.62
CA ARG A 72 -2.98 2.69 4.25
C ARG A 72 -3.38 1.22 4.35
N ILE A 73 -2.56 0.32 3.81
CA ILE A 73 -2.82 -1.13 3.82
C ILE A 73 -2.72 -1.66 5.26
N THR A 74 -1.71 -1.24 6.04
CA THR A 74 -1.57 -1.61 7.46
C THR A 74 -2.76 -1.15 8.28
N THR A 75 -3.25 0.08 8.07
CA THR A 75 -4.44 0.60 8.75
C THR A 75 -5.67 -0.23 8.40
N ARG A 76 -5.84 -0.61 7.12
CA ARG A 76 -6.94 -1.45 6.67
C ARG A 76 -6.85 -2.87 7.23
N LEU A 77 -5.65 -3.45 7.30
CA LEU A 77 -5.39 -4.74 7.96
C LEU A 77 -5.73 -4.70 9.45
N ALA A 78 -5.37 -3.62 10.14
CA ALA A 78 -5.68 -3.44 11.56
C ALA A 78 -7.19 -3.26 11.80
N ALA A 79 -7.92 -2.68 10.85
CA ALA A 79 -9.38 -2.57 10.92
C ALA A 79 -10.11 -3.89 10.65
N LEU A 80 -9.43 -4.89 10.07
CA LEU A 80 -9.94 -6.26 9.86
C LEU A 80 -9.65 -7.19 11.06
N GLN A 81 -9.51 -6.61 12.26
CA GLN A 81 -9.31 -7.36 13.52
C GLN A 81 -10.44 -8.34 13.78
#